data_AF-A0A3L8PY96-F1
#
_entry.id   AF-A0A3L8PY96-F1
#
_cell.length_a   1.000
_cell.length_b   1.000
_cell.length_c   1.000
_cell.angle_alpha   90.00
_cell.angle_beta   90.00
_cell.angle_gamma   90.00
#
_symmetry.space_group_name_H-M   'P 1'
#
loop_
_entity.id
_entity.type
_entity.pdbx_description
1 polymer ?
#
loop_
_entity_poly.entity_id
_entity_poly.type
_entity_poly.pdbx_seq_one_letter_code
_entity_poly.pdbx_strand_id
1 'polypeptide(L)' 'MPRITKLEDNIRARTYPKEYYQEQIDNMKQELLNSKEKNKAALLEAADAAESVVNVLYKRFKKRVSKKKSG' A
#
# COMPACT_ATOMS: atom_id res chain seq x y z
N MET A 1 -16.00 9.38 0.83
CA MET A 1 -15.65 8.65 2.08
C MET A 1 -14.81 9.59 2.93
N PRO A 2 -15.14 9.77 4.21
CA PRO A 2 -14.24 10.42 5.14
C PRO A 2 -12.92 9.64 5.20
N ARG A 3 -11.81 10.36 5.31
CA ARG A 3 -10.47 9.77 5.45
C ARG A 3 -10.27 9.53 6.93
N ILE A 4 -9.95 8.30 7.29
CA ILE A 4 -9.88 7.89 8.69
C ILE A 4 -8.42 7.78 9.11
N THR A 5 -7.52 7.48 8.16
CA THR A 5 -6.13 7.13 8.48
C THR A 5 -5.11 8.00 7.77
N LYS A 6 -3.95 8.19 8.42
CA LYS A 6 -2.79 8.90 7.87
C LYS A 6 -2.24 8.24 6.59
N LEU A 7 -2.38 6.92 6.45
CA LEU A 7 -2.00 6.20 5.23
C LEU A 7 -2.82 6.67 4.02
N GLU A 8 -4.14 6.76 4.16
CA GLU A 8 -5.03 7.23 3.09
C GLU A 8 -4.72 8.70 2.71
N ASP A 9 -4.41 9.54 3.70
CA ASP A 9 -4.01 10.93 3.46
C ASP A 9 -2.71 11.01 2.68
N ASN A 10 -1.66 10.27 3.09
CA ASN A 10 -0.37 10.28 2.41
C ASN A 10 -0.48 9.79 0.96
N ILE A 11 -1.22 8.70 0.72
CA ILE A 11 -1.41 8.15 -0.64
C ILE A 11 -2.16 9.15 -1.53
N ARG A 12 -3.21 9.79 -1.01
CA ARG A 12 -3.97 10.79 -1.77
C ARG A 12 -3.14 12.04 -2.06
N ALA A 13 -2.42 12.52 -1.05
CA ALA A 13 -1.52 13.68 -1.17
C ALA A 13 -0.32 13.39 -2.07
N ARG A 14 -0.08 12.11 -2.42
CA ARG A 14 1.09 11.64 -3.16
C ARG A 14 2.39 12.02 -2.46
N THR A 15 2.36 12.04 -1.13
CA THR A 15 3.53 12.33 -0.30
C THR A 15 4.64 11.34 -0.59
N TYR A 16 4.27 10.08 -0.83
CA TYR A 16 5.19 9.03 -1.23
C TYR A 16 4.68 8.34 -2.52
N PRO A 17 5.59 7.88 -3.39
CA PRO A 17 5.24 7.03 -4.52
C PRO A 17 4.80 5.64 -4.03
N LYS A 18 4.15 4.86 -4.89
CA LYS A 18 3.67 3.51 -4.49
C LYS A 18 4.83 2.61 -4.11
N GLU A 19 5.92 2.74 -4.86
CA GLU A 19 7.16 2.00 -4.78
C GLU A 19 7.78 2.13 -3.39
N TYR A 20 7.65 3.30 -2.73
CA TYR A 20 8.09 3.50 -1.35
C TYR A 20 7.43 2.53 -0.38
N TYR A 21 6.11 2.33 -0.51
CA TYR A 21 5.39 1.39 0.37
C TYR A 21 5.70 -0.07 0.04
N GLN A 22 5.92 -0.38 -1.24
CA GLN A 22 6.29 -1.73 -1.68
C GLN A 22 7.66 -2.12 -1.12
N GLU A 23 8.65 -1.23 -1.24
CA GLU A 23 10.00 -1.46 -0.70
C GLU A 23 9.97 -1.72 0.81
N GLN A 24 9.17 -0.97 1.58
CA GLN A 24 9.03 -1.19 3.02
C GLN A 24 8.43 -2.57 3.34
N ILE A 25 7.43 -3.01 2.57
CA ILE A 25 6.82 -4.33 2.74
C ILE A 25 7.81 -5.44 2.35
N ASP A 26 8.55 -5.26 1.25
CA ASP A 26 9.53 -6.23 0.78
C ASP A 26 10.68 -6.39 1.78
N ASN A 27 11.18 -5.29 2.34
CA ASN A 27 12.18 -5.32 3.40
C ASN A 27 11.67 -6.10 4.62
N MET A 28 10.43 -5.85 5.05
CA MET A 28 9.81 -6.58 6.15
C MET A 28 9.68 -8.09 5.85
N LYS A 29 9.31 -8.46 4.62
CA LYS A 29 9.27 -9.87 4.18
C LYS A 29 10.67 -10.51 4.23
N GLN A 30 11.70 -9.81 3.77
CA GLN A 30 13.10 -10.30 3.80
C GLN A 30 13.61 -10.47 5.24
N GLU A 31 13.38 -9.49 6.10
CA GLU A 31 13.74 -9.58 7.52
C GLU A 31 13.04 -10.77 8.20
N LEU A 32 11.76 -10.96 7.91
CA LEU A 32 10.98 -12.07 8.44
C LEU A 32 11.48 -13.43 7.94
N LEU A 33 11.84 -13.56 6.65
CA LEU A 33 12.42 -14.79 6.10
C LEU A 33 13.73 -15.15 6.80
N ASN A 34 14.56 -14.15 7.12
CA ASN A 34 15.85 -14.31 7.81
C ASN A 34 15.72 -14.45 9.34
N SER A 35 14.55 -14.16 9.92
CA SER A 35 14.31 -14.24 11.36
C SER A 35 14.24 -15.69 11.88
N LYS A 36 14.15 -15.90 13.19
CA LYS A 36 13.84 -17.20 13.80
C LYS A 36 12.37 -17.33 14.23
N GLU A 37 11.50 -16.48 13.69
CA GLU A 37 10.09 -16.46 14.09
C GLU A 37 9.38 -17.77 13.79
N LYS A 38 8.54 -18.21 14.74
CA LYS A 38 7.77 -19.46 14.59
C LYS A 38 6.56 -19.28 13.68
N ASN A 39 6.01 -18.06 13.62
CA ASN A 39 4.78 -17.74 12.89
C ASN A 39 5.04 -17.08 11.53
N LYS A 40 6.17 -17.36 10.88
CA LYS A 40 6.56 -16.74 9.61
C LYS A 40 5.47 -16.80 8.55
N ALA A 41 4.79 -17.93 8.40
CA ALA A 41 3.75 -18.09 7.38
C ALA A 41 2.61 -17.07 7.55
N ALA A 42 2.06 -16.95 8.75
CA ALA A 42 0.99 -15.99 9.05
C ALA A 42 1.45 -14.53 8.92
N LEU A 43 2.70 -14.25 9.29
CA LEU A 43 3.27 -12.91 9.18
C LEU A 43 3.56 -12.52 7.71
N LEU A 44 3.99 -13.48 6.87
CA LEU A 44 4.13 -13.27 5.42
C LEU A 44 2.78 -13.03 4.76
N GLU A 45 1.76 -13.81 5.13
CA GLU A 45 0.39 -13.61 4.65
C GLU A 45 -0.15 -12.23 5.03
N ALA A 46 0.12 -11.76 6.25
CA ALA A 46 -0.23 -10.40 6.68
C ALA A 46 0.49 -9.33 5.86
N ALA A 47 1.76 -9.55 5.49
CA ALA A 47 2.52 -8.64 4.63
C ALA A 47 1.94 -8.58 3.21
N ASP A 48 1.53 -9.72 2.64
CA ASP A 48 0.85 -9.79 1.34
C ASP A 48 -0.51 -9.07 1.38
N ALA A 49 -1.26 -9.24 2.46
CA ALA A 49 -2.53 -8.54 2.66
C ALA A 49 -2.32 -7.01 2.74
N ALA A 50 -1.27 -6.56 3.46
CA ALA A 50 -0.92 -5.14 3.53
C ALA A 50 -0.59 -4.55 2.14
N GLU A 51 0.16 -5.30 1.32
CA GLU A 51 0.46 -4.91 -0.06
C GLU A 51 -0.82 -4.75 -0.90
N SER A 52 -1.76 -5.69 -0.77
CA SER A 52 -3.07 -5.62 -1.42
C SER A 52 -3.85 -4.36 -1.02
N VAL A 53 -3.84 -4.00 0.26
CA VAL A 53 -4.48 -2.76 0.75
C VAL A 53 -3.85 -1.53 0.12
N VAL A 54 -2.52 -1.42 0.09
CA VAL A 54 -1.82 -0.31 -0.56
C VAL A 54 -2.20 -0.22 -2.04
N ASN A 55 -2.21 -1.35 -2.76
CA ASN A 55 -2.62 -1.42 -4.16
C ASN A 55 -4.04 -0.90 -4.40
N VAL A 56 -4.99 -1.31 -3.55
CA VAL A 56 -6.39 -0.87 -3.62
C VAL A 56 -6.49 0.64 -3.36
N LEU A 57 -5.79 1.16 -2.36
CA LEU A 57 -5.78 2.60 -2.04
C LEU A 57 -5.21 3.44 -3.18
N TYR A 58 -4.07 3.05 -3.75
CA TYR A 58 -3.49 3.74 -4.91
C TYR A 58 -4.41 3.68 -6.14
N LYS A 59 -5.02 2.53 -6.43
CA LYS A 59 -5.99 2.40 -7.52
C LYS A 59 -7.20 3.30 -7.31
N ARG A 60 -7.69 3.41 -6.07
CA ARG A 60 -8.85 4.23 -5.69
C ARG A 60 -8.56 5.72 -5.80
N PHE A 61 -7.37 6.17 -5.41
CA PHE A 61 -6.96 7.57 -5.49
C PHE A 61 -6.28 7.95 -6.81
N LYS A 62 -6.07 6.99 -7.72
CA LYS A 62 -5.71 7.29 -9.11
C LYS A 62 -6.82 8.16 -9.69
N LYS A 63 -6.50 9.45 -9.87
CA LYS A 63 -7.37 10.51 -10.40
C LYS A 63 -8.23 9.89 -11.52
N ARG A 64 -9.56 9.82 -11.35
CA ARG A 64 -10.44 9.72 -12.51
C ARG A 64 -10.14 10.99 -13.30
N VAL A 65 -9.31 10.87 -14.33
CA VAL A 65 -9.21 11.88 -15.38
C VAL A 65 -10.56 11.80 -16.09
N SER A 66 -11.58 12.43 -15.50
CA SER A 66 -12.87 12.60 -16.13
C SER A 66 -12.58 13.38 -17.39
N LYS A 67 -12.75 12.71 -18.53
CA LYS A 67 -12.80 13.30 -19.87
C LYS A 67 -13.44 14.69 -19.76
N LYS A 68 -12.65 15.72 -20.01
CA LYS A 68 -13.17 17.08 -20.23
C LYS A 68 -14.14 16.91 -21.40
N LYS A 69 -15.44 17.06 -21.18
CA LYS A 69 -16.41 17.21 -22.28
C LYS A 69 -15.98 18.49 -22.99
N SER A 70 -15.41 18.34 -24.18
CA SER A 70 -15.27 19.45 -25.13
C SER A 70 -16.70 19.91 -25.44
N GLY A 71 -17.01 21.15 -25.07
CA GLY A 71 -18.20 21.85 -25.53
C GLY A 71 -18.01 22.34 -26.96
#